data_AF-A0A9W9ZZF1-F1
#
_entry.id   AF-A0A9W9ZZF1-F1
#
_cell.length_a   1.000
_cell.length_b   1.000
_cell.length_c   1.000
_cell.angle_alpha   90.00
_cell.angle_beta   90.00
_cell.angle_gamma   90.00
#
_symmetry.space_group_name_H-M   'P 1'
#
loop_
_entity.id
_entity.type
_entity.pdbx_description
1 polymer ?
#
loop_
_entity_poly.entity_id
_entity_poly.type
_entity_poly.pdbx_seq_one_letter_code
_entity_poly.pdbx_strand_id
1 'polypeptide(L)' 'MPLETFTIGKVIGKGSYGEVYLVKHRKERKQYVMKKVDLSKASSRERKAAEQEVN' A
#
# COMPACT_ATOMS: atom_id res chain seq x y z
N MET A 1 -0.99 -4.78 11.85
CA MET A 1 -2.46 -4.84 11.75
C MET A 1 -2.83 -5.74 10.59
N PRO A 2 -3.80 -6.65 10.73
CA PRO A 2 -4.21 -7.54 9.64
C PRO A 2 -4.90 -6.76 8.50
N LEU A 3 -4.60 -7.09 7.24
CA LEU A 3 -5.21 -6.46 6.05
C LEU A 3 -6.75 -6.58 6.03
N GLU A 4 -7.27 -7.68 6.57
CA GLU A 4 -8.70 -7.97 6.72
C GLU A 4 -9.45 -6.97 7.61
N THR A 5 -8.76 -6.20 8.47
CA THR A 5 -9.41 -5.17 9.31
C THR A 5 -9.75 -3.91 8.52
N PHE A 6 -9.37 -3.82 7.25
CA PHE A 6 -9.66 -2.69 6.38
C PHE A 6 -10.70 -3.06 5.31
N THR A 7 -11.46 -2.06 4.90
CA THR A 7 -12.24 -2.10 3.66
C THR A 7 -11.45 -1.35 2.59
N ILE A 8 -11.12 -2.05 1.51
CA ILE A 8 -10.43 -1.46 0.35
C ILE A 8 -11.42 -0.61 -0.45
N GLY A 9 -11.08 0.65 -0.68
CA GLY A 9 -11.84 1.58 -1.50
C GLY A 9 -11.22 1.76 -2.88
N LYS A 10 -11.47 2.94 -3.48
CA LYS A 10 -10.98 3.27 -4.81
C LYS A 10 -9.46 3.44 -4.84
N VAL A 11 -8.88 3.16 -6.01
CA VAL A 11 -7.53 3.59 -6.34
C VAL A 11 -7.49 5.11 -6.39
N ILE A 12 -6.53 5.71 -5.71
CA ILE A 12 -6.29 7.16 -5.67
C ILE A 12 -4.93 7.56 -6.27
N GLY A 13 -4.09 6.59 -6.61
CA GLY A 13 -2.81 6.84 -7.26
C GLY A 13 -2.21 5.57 -7.87
N LYS A 14 -1.34 5.75 -8.87
CA LYS A 14 -0.55 4.67 -9.48
C LYS A 14 0.89 5.16 -9.60
N GLY A 15 1.85 4.31 -9.29
CA GLY A 15 3.28 4.60 -9.42
C GLY A 15 4.05 3.39 -9.91
N SER A 16 5.37 3.53 -10.02
CA SER A 16 6.30 2.45 -10.42
C SER A 16 6.12 1.17 -9.60
N TYR A 17 5.76 1.33 -8.33
CA TYR A 17 5.63 0.24 -7.36
C TYR A 17 4.23 -0.41 -7.32
N GLY A 18 3.23 0.14 -8.02
CA GLY A 18 1.86 -0.38 -8.02
C GLY A 18 0.79 0.67 -7.72
N GLU A 19 -0.36 0.22 -7.22
CA GLU A 19 -1.53 1.05 -6.96
C GLU A 19 -1.63 1.49 -5.49
N VAL A 20 -2.18 2.67 -5.31
CA VAL A 20 -2.45 3.29 -4.00
C VAL A 20 -3.96 3.35 -3.82
N TYR A 21 -4.45 2.77 -2.73
CA TYR A 21 -5.87 2.68 -2.41
C TYR A 21 -6.22 3.56 -1.22
N LEU A 22 -7.38 4.22 -1.27
CA LEU A 22 -8.01 4.76 -0.08
C LEU A 22 -8.68 3.60 0.68
N VAL A 23 -8.36 3.41 1.95
CA VAL A 23 -8.91 2.32 2.77
C VAL A 23 -9.54 2.86 4.05
N LYS A 24 -10.47 2.11 4.63
CA LYS A 24 -11.10 2.48 5.91
C LYS A 24 -10.95 1.36 6.92
N HIS A 25 -10.43 1.66 8.11
CA HIS A 25 -10.36 0.68 9.20
C HIS A 25 -11.77 0.39 9.72
N ARG A 26 -12.16 -0.90 9.74
CA ARG A 26 -13.55 -1.31 10.00
C ARG A 26 -14.03 -0.92 11.40
N LYS A 27 -13.16 -1.04 12.41
CA LYS A 27 -13.49 -0.75 13.83
C LYS A 27 -13.34 0.73 14.16
N GLU A 28 -12.20 1.33 13.82
CA GLU A 28 -11.91 2.74 14.17
C GLU A 28 -12.62 3.74 13.26
N ARG A 29 -13.15 3.28 12.12
CA ARG A 29 -13.78 4.10 11.07
C ARG A 29 -12.90 5.21 10.50
N LYS A 30 -11.60 5.20 10.79
CA LYS A 30 -10.60 6.12 10.23
C LYS A 30 -10.21 5.73 8.80
N GLN A 31 -9.92 6.73 7.98
CA GLN A 31 -9.42 6.56 6.62
C GLN A 31 -7.89 6.58 6.59
N TYR A 32 -7.33 5.75 5.72
CA TYR A 32 -5.90 5.61 5.51
C TYR A 32 -5.61 5.45 4.03
N VAL A 33 -4.34 5.59 3.68
CA VAL A 33 -3.82 5.30 2.35
C VAL A 33 -3.00 4.01 2.42
N MET A 34 -3.26 3.08 1.50
CA MET A 34 -2.56 1.81 1.42
C MET A 34 -1.90 1.67 0.05
N LYS A 35 -0.57 1.66 0.02
CA LYS A 35 0.24 1.40 -1.18
C LYS A 35 0.48 -0.11 -1.30
N LYS A 36 -0.02 -0.74 -2.37
CA LYS A 36 0.25 -2.16 -2.63
C LYS A 36 1.49 -2.26 -3.51
N VAL A 37 2.58 -2.75 -2.93
CA VAL A 37 3.86 -2.92 -3.64
C VAL A 37 4.02 -4.36 -4.10
N ASP A 38 4.14 -4.57 -5.41
CA ASP A 38 4.51 -5.88 -5.97
C ASP A 38 6.02 -5.98 -6.11
N LEU A 39 6.67 -6.56 -5.08
CA LEU A 39 8.11 -6.71 -5.07
C LEU A 39 8.61 -7.75 -6.07
N SER A 40 7.76 -8.65 -6.59
CA SER A 40 8.20 -9.67 -7.55
C SER A 40 8.65 -9.06 -8.88
N LYS A 41 8.02 -7.95 -9.29
CA LYS A 41 8.30 -7.22 -10.54
C LYS A 41 9.24 -6.04 -10.35
N ALA A 42 9.53 -5.65 -9.10
CA ALA A 42 10.45 -4.57 -8.80
C ALA A 42 11.90 -4.99 -9.09
N SER A 43 12.66 -4.09 -9.74
CA SER A 43 14.11 -4.24 -9.89
C SER A 43 14.79 -4.27 -8.51
N SER A 44 16.02 -4.78 -8.43
CA SER A 44 16.80 -4.80 -7.18
C SER A 44 16.94 -3.41 -6.54
N ARG A 45 17.08 -2.36 -7.36
CA ARG A 45 17.13 -0.96 -6.91
C ARG A 45 15.81 -0.49 -6.32
N GLU A 46 14.71 -0.81 -7.00
CA GLU A 46 13.35 -0.48 -6.55
C GLU A 46 12.98 -1.21 -5.26
N ARG A 47 13.35 -2.49 -5.11
CA ARG A 47 13.16 -3.24 -3.86
C ARG A 47 13.89 -2.58 -2.70
N LYS A 48 15.17 -2.24 -2.89
CA LYS A 48 15.97 -1.57 -1.86
C LYS A 48 15.41 -0.20 -1.47
N ALA A 49 14.90 0.58 -2.43
CA ALA A 49 14.25 1.86 -2.14
C ALA A 49 12.94 1.66 -1.37
N ALA A 50 12.11 0.69 -1.77
CA ALA A 50 10.86 0.39 -1.07
C ALA A 50 11.09 -0.12 0.36
N GLU A 51 12.14 -0.91 0.60
CA GLU A 51 12.56 -1.32 1.95
C GLU A 51 13.00 -0.14 2.82
N GLN A 52 13.68 0.85 2.23
CA GLN A 52 14.08 2.08 2.92
C GLN A 52 12.91 3.00 3.27
N GLU A 53 11.78 2.95 2.54
CA GLU A 53 10.58 3.75 2.87
C GLU A 53 9.86 3.27 4.14
N VAL A 54 10.15 2.05 4.63
CA VAL A 54 9.40 1.36 5.69
C VAL A 54 10.20 1.21 7.01
N ASN A 55 11.49 1.62 7.02
CA ASN A 55 12.35 1.68 8.20
C ASN A 55 12.51 3.11 8.71
#